data_AF-A0A949BVJ3-F1
#
_entry.id   AF-A0A949BVJ3-F1
#
_cell.length_a   1.000
_cell.length_b   1.000
_cell.length_c   1.000
_cell.angle_alpha   90.00
_cell.angle_beta   90.00
_cell.angle_gamma   90.00
#
_symmetry.space_group_name_H-M   'P 1'
#
loop_
_entity.id
_entity.type
_entity.pdbx_description
1 polymer ?
#
loop_
_entity_poly.entity_id
_entity_poly.type
_entity_poly.pdbx_seq_one_letter_code
_entity_poly.pdbx_strand_id
1 'polypeptide(L)'
;MKTVKISAFLFVSILLASIVLAQEKPVITPDHPAYKNKLAAEARKLEATKTSEERCLTQCECANRRVAEMEAVVKKGKPEFVEGLAKEYNRAIEKANQEVKKGTKEGRDLTEAIKAVEMSTKKHTEVLTDLLGKVPEEAKPAIRHALQVSRHGRETALLNLQKQREKRAKPKGKPEMKKKPKEGGKPEGVGKPEGVGKPEGVGKPKGVSLPEGVGPPEKIGPPAGTGRSEEREQQVLDVI
;
A
#
# COMPACT_ATOMS: atom_id res chain seq x y z
N MET A 1 -42.04 71.05 -2.16
CA MET A 1 -42.67 69.88 -1.51
C MET A 1 -43.43 69.06 -2.54
N LYS A 2 -42.94 67.88 -2.93
CA LYS A 2 -43.76 66.70 -3.29
C LYS A 2 -42.97 65.46 -2.89
N THR A 3 -43.55 64.70 -1.98
CA THR A 3 -42.95 63.61 -1.19
C THR A 3 -42.82 62.32 -1.99
N VAL A 4 -41.63 61.70 -1.92
CA VAL A 4 -41.34 60.35 -2.40
C VAL A 4 -42.12 59.33 -1.57
N LYS A 5 -42.96 58.51 -2.21
CA LYS A 5 -43.55 57.32 -1.58
C LYS A 5 -42.71 56.11 -1.98
N ILE A 6 -41.88 55.64 -1.06
CA ILE A 6 -41.16 54.37 -1.15
C ILE A 6 -42.22 53.27 -1.00
N SER A 7 -42.62 52.67 -2.12
CA SER A 7 -43.50 51.49 -2.10
C SER A 7 -42.62 50.26 -1.86
N ALA A 8 -42.68 49.77 -0.63
CA ALA A 8 -42.09 48.51 -0.21
C ALA A 8 -42.77 47.35 -0.95
N PHE A 9 -42.19 46.93 -2.07
CA PHE A 9 -42.59 45.71 -2.75
C PHE A 9 -41.77 44.54 -2.22
N LEU A 10 -42.50 43.54 -1.69
CA LEU A 10 -42.06 42.28 -1.12
C LEU A 10 -40.78 41.70 -1.74
N PHE A 11 -39.68 41.70 -0.99
CA PHE A 11 -38.64 40.67 -1.09
C PHE A 11 -39.09 39.45 -0.29
N VAL A 12 -40.01 38.66 -0.85
CA VAL A 12 -40.38 37.35 -0.31
C VAL A 12 -40.30 36.35 -1.44
N SER A 13 -39.61 35.23 -1.17
CA SER A 13 -39.36 34.12 -2.09
C SER A 13 -38.24 34.43 -3.08
N ILE A 14 -37.04 33.84 -2.99
CA ILE A 14 -36.79 32.39 -2.97
C ILE A 14 -35.50 32.14 -2.16
N LEU A 15 -35.65 31.80 -0.88
CA LEU A 15 -34.71 30.92 -0.20
C LEU A 15 -35.17 29.49 -0.53
N LEU A 16 -34.91 29.02 -1.75
CA LEU A 16 -34.90 27.58 -2.01
C LEU A 16 -33.70 27.06 -1.22
N ALA A 17 -34.00 26.66 0.02
CA ALA A 17 -33.13 25.84 0.82
C ALA A 17 -32.64 24.70 -0.07
N SER A 18 -31.34 24.71 -0.37
CA SER A 18 -30.61 23.58 -0.91
C SER A 18 -30.64 22.47 0.14
N ILE A 19 -31.79 21.80 0.29
CA ILE A 19 -31.84 20.50 0.91
C ILE A 19 -31.24 19.56 -0.14
N VAL A 20 -29.91 19.51 -0.18
CA VAL A 20 -29.22 18.37 -0.75
C VAL A 20 -29.58 17.20 0.14
N LEU A 21 -30.65 16.49 -0.21
CA LEU A 21 -30.83 15.13 0.29
C LEU A 21 -29.61 14.36 -0.21
N ALA A 22 -28.71 14.03 0.71
CA ALA A 22 -27.61 13.10 0.47
C ALA A 22 -28.23 11.72 0.19
N GLN A 23 -28.73 11.53 -1.03
CA GLN A 23 -29.21 10.23 -1.47
C GLN A 23 -28.02 9.27 -1.44
N GLU A 24 -28.13 8.18 -0.69
CA GLU A 24 -27.19 7.08 -0.79
C GLU A 24 -27.16 6.60 -2.25
N LYS A 25 -26.01 6.75 -2.90
CA LYS A 25 -25.87 6.35 -4.30
C LYS A 25 -26.14 4.84 -4.40
N PRO A 26 -26.95 4.40 -5.38
CA PRO A 26 -27.28 2.99 -5.52
C PRO A 26 -26.01 2.15 -5.77
N VAL A 27 -25.94 0.97 -5.15
CA VAL A 27 -24.86 0.01 -5.38
C VAL A 27 -25.02 -0.63 -6.76
N ILE A 28 -24.11 -0.30 -7.69
CA ILE A 28 -24.09 -0.85 -9.05
C ILE A 28 -23.30 -2.16 -9.05
N THR A 29 -24.00 -3.29 -9.18
CA THR A 29 -23.47 -4.66 -9.19
C THR A 29 -23.09 -5.16 -10.60
N PRO A 30 -22.30 -6.25 -10.75
CA PRO A 30 -21.82 -6.75 -12.04
C PRO A 30 -22.89 -7.07 -13.09
N ASP A 31 -24.12 -7.39 -12.66
CA ASP A 31 -25.27 -7.67 -13.52
C ASP A 31 -25.94 -6.40 -14.08
N HIS A 32 -25.53 -5.21 -13.64
CA HIS A 32 -26.11 -3.95 -14.08
C HIS A 32 -25.42 -3.40 -15.36
N PRO A 33 -26.16 -2.91 -16.38
CA PRO A 33 -25.57 -2.41 -17.63
C PRO A 33 -24.50 -1.33 -17.46
N ALA A 34 -24.68 -0.44 -16.47
CA ALA A 34 -23.72 0.63 -16.15
C ALA A 34 -22.45 0.15 -15.42
N TYR A 35 -22.31 -1.14 -15.08
CA TYR A 35 -21.17 -1.64 -14.30
C TYR A 35 -19.82 -1.43 -14.99
N LYS A 36 -19.75 -1.65 -16.30
CA LYS A 36 -18.53 -1.40 -17.10
C LYS A 36 -18.11 0.06 -17.05
N ASN A 37 -19.07 0.99 -17.13
CA ASN A 37 -18.81 2.43 -17.04
C ASN A 37 -18.30 2.83 -15.65
N LYS A 38 -18.83 2.20 -14.59
CA LYS A 38 -18.32 2.36 -13.23
C LYS A 38 -16.87 1.91 -13.11
N LEU A 39 -16.53 0.72 -13.61
CA LEU A 39 -15.15 0.22 -13.59
C LEU A 39 -14.20 1.15 -14.36
N ALA A 40 -14.62 1.66 -15.52
CA ALA A 40 -13.83 2.63 -16.28
C ALA A 40 -13.62 3.95 -15.52
N ALA A 41 -14.63 4.42 -14.78
CA ALA A 41 -14.48 5.60 -13.91
C ALA A 41 -13.54 5.34 -12.71
N GLU A 42 -13.60 4.15 -12.11
CA GLU A 42 -12.67 3.71 -11.07
C GLU A 42 -11.22 3.68 -11.58
N ALA A 43 -11.00 3.12 -12.77
CA ALA A 43 -9.68 3.07 -13.41
C ALA A 43 -9.14 4.48 -13.69
N ARG A 44 -9.93 5.37 -14.30
CA ARG A 44 -9.53 6.76 -14.54
C ARG A 44 -9.22 7.52 -13.25
N LYS A 45 -9.99 7.28 -12.18
CA LYS A 45 -9.70 7.88 -10.87
C LYS A 45 -8.34 7.41 -10.36
N LEU A 46 -8.05 6.11 -10.43
CA LEU A 46 -6.74 5.57 -10.05
C LEU A 46 -5.60 6.13 -10.90
N GLU A 47 -5.78 6.28 -12.21
CA GLU A 47 -4.76 6.87 -13.09
C GLU A 47 -4.49 8.34 -12.76
N ALA A 48 -5.53 9.10 -12.38
CA ALA A 48 -5.42 10.52 -12.04
C ALA A 48 -4.74 10.78 -10.68
N THR A 49 -4.67 9.80 -9.79
CA THR A 49 -3.99 9.95 -8.49
C THR A 49 -2.49 10.18 -8.68
N LYS A 50 -1.90 11.08 -7.90
CA LYS A 50 -0.48 11.46 -8.02
C LYS A 50 0.33 10.91 -6.85
N THR A 51 -0.24 10.91 -5.65
CA THR A 51 0.47 10.49 -4.44
C THR A 51 0.16 9.04 -4.06
N SER A 52 1.01 8.42 -3.23
CA SER A 52 0.74 7.09 -2.69
C SER A 52 -0.38 7.13 -1.65
N GLU A 53 -0.58 8.27 -0.98
CA GLU A 53 -1.72 8.49 -0.10
C GLU A 53 -3.03 8.45 -0.90
N GLU A 54 -3.14 9.27 -1.96
CA GLU A 54 -4.31 9.28 -2.84
C GLU A 54 -4.58 7.92 -3.49
N ARG A 55 -3.53 7.22 -3.94
CA ARG A 55 -3.63 5.87 -4.48
C ARG A 55 -4.17 4.90 -3.42
N CYS A 56 -3.62 4.92 -2.21
CA CYS A 56 -4.05 4.06 -1.11
C CYS A 56 -5.53 4.30 -0.75
N LEU A 57 -5.94 5.56 -0.60
CA LEU A 57 -7.33 5.94 -0.32
C LEU A 57 -8.27 5.47 -1.42
N THR A 58 -7.88 5.68 -2.69
CA THR A 58 -8.68 5.23 -3.84
C THR A 58 -8.80 3.71 -3.89
N GLN A 59 -7.75 2.96 -3.57
CA GLN A 59 -7.82 1.50 -3.45
C GLN A 59 -8.75 1.07 -2.30
N CYS A 60 -8.74 1.76 -1.16
CA CYS A 60 -9.68 1.50 -0.06
C CYS A 60 -11.13 1.73 -0.52
N GLU A 61 -11.41 2.81 -1.26
CA GLU A 61 -12.74 3.03 -1.83
C GLU A 61 -13.17 1.89 -2.77
N CYS A 62 -12.27 1.41 -3.63
CA CYS A 62 -12.55 0.25 -4.49
C CYS A 62 -12.88 -0.99 -3.66
N ALA A 63 -12.11 -1.28 -2.60
CA ALA A 63 -12.37 -2.40 -1.70
C ALA A 63 -13.73 -2.28 -1.00
N ASN A 64 -14.09 -1.08 -0.50
CA ASN A 64 -15.39 -0.80 0.09
C ASN A 64 -16.54 -1.12 -0.88
N ARG A 65 -16.41 -0.70 -2.14
CA ARG A 65 -17.39 -0.97 -3.18
C ARG A 65 -17.52 -2.45 -3.49
N ARG A 66 -16.40 -3.17 -3.61
CA ARG A 66 -16.43 -4.62 -3.86
C ARG A 66 -17.14 -5.38 -2.73
N VAL A 67 -16.95 -5.00 -1.47
CA VAL A 67 -17.68 -5.60 -0.33
C VAL A 67 -19.18 -5.28 -0.38
N ALA A 68 -19.55 -4.02 -0.64
CA ALA A 68 -20.96 -3.64 -0.81
C ALA A 68 -21.63 -4.37 -1.99
N GLU A 69 -20.90 -4.57 -3.08
CA GLU A 69 -21.37 -5.33 -4.23
C GLU A 69 -21.54 -6.81 -3.92
N MET A 70 -20.61 -7.43 -3.17
CA MET A 70 -20.75 -8.81 -2.70
C MET A 70 -22.02 -8.98 -1.87
N GLU A 71 -22.27 -8.06 -0.94
CA GLU A 71 -23.48 -8.07 -0.13
C GLU A 71 -24.74 -7.91 -0.99
N ALA A 72 -24.72 -7.00 -1.95
CA ALA A 72 -25.85 -6.76 -2.84
C ALA A 72 -26.16 -7.96 -3.75
N VAL A 73 -25.16 -8.64 -4.32
CA VAL A 73 -25.40 -9.82 -5.18
C VAL A 73 -25.88 -11.02 -4.37
N VAL A 74 -25.39 -11.21 -3.13
CA VAL A 74 -25.88 -12.26 -2.24
C VAL A 74 -27.34 -12.02 -1.86
N LYS A 75 -27.71 -10.77 -1.51
CA LYS A 75 -29.11 -10.39 -1.25
C LYS A 75 -30.03 -10.61 -2.44
N LYS A 76 -29.52 -10.45 -3.66
CA LYS A 76 -30.25 -10.69 -4.92
C LYS A 76 -30.31 -12.17 -5.33
N GLY A 77 -29.71 -13.08 -4.57
CA GLY A 77 -29.63 -14.50 -4.93
C GLY A 77 -28.72 -14.79 -6.13
N LYS A 78 -27.70 -13.94 -6.35
CA LYS A 78 -26.74 -14.06 -7.46
C LYS A 78 -25.31 -14.32 -6.96
N PRO A 79 -25.04 -15.43 -6.27
CA PRO A 79 -23.73 -15.71 -5.67
C PRO A 79 -22.62 -15.96 -6.70
N GLU A 80 -22.95 -16.19 -7.98
CA GLU A 80 -21.98 -16.43 -9.06
C GLU A 80 -21.00 -15.26 -9.26
N PHE A 81 -21.36 -14.05 -8.82
CA PHE A 81 -20.47 -12.88 -8.89
C PHE A 81 -19.51 -12.75 -7.71
N VAL A 82 -19.74 -13.47 -6.61
CA VAL A 82 -19.00 -13.30 -5.36
C VAL A 82 -17.51 -13.58 -5.53
N GLU A 83 -17.15 -14.64 -6.25
CA GLU A 83 -15.74 -15.00 -6.44
C GLU A 83 -14.97 -13.90 -7.18
N GLY A 84 -15.53 -13.37 -8.26
CA GLY A 84 -14.92 -12.28 -9.03
C GLY A 84 -14.77 -11.01 -8.20
N LEU A 85 -15.81 -10.63 -7.45
CA LEU A 85 -15.77 -9.47 -6.57
C LEU A 85 -14.75 -9.64 -5.42
N ALA A 86 -14.64 -10.84 -4.85
CA ALA A 86 -13.64 -11.14 -3.82
C ALA A 86 -12.21 -11.05 -4.36
N LYS A 87 -11.95 -11.49 -5.61
CA LYS A 87 -10.64 -11.32 -6.27
C LYS A 87 -10.27 -9.84 -6.43
N GLU A 88 -11.20 -9.02 -6.91
CA GLU A 88 -10.99 -7.57 -7.05
C GLU A 88 -10.79 -6.88 -5.70
N TYR A 89 -11.55 -7.29 -4.68
CA TYR A 89 -11.37 -6.84 -3.30
C TYR A 89 -9.95 -7.14 -2.79
N ASN A 90 -9.47 -8.38 -2.95
CA ASN A 90 -8.15 -8.81 -2.49
C ASN A 90 -7.06 -7.95 -3.14
N ARG A 91 -7.13 -7.79 -4.46
CA ARG A 91 -6.21 -6.94 -5.23
C ARG A 91 -6.20 -5.50 -4.73
N ALA A 92 -7.37 -4.94 -4.40
CA ALA A 92 -7.46 -3.57 -3.92
C ALA A 92 -6.77 -3.39 -2.56
N ILE A 93 -7.01 -4.28 -1.60
CA ILE A 93 -6.36 -4.23 -0.27
C ILE A 93 -4.84 -4.46 -0.37
N GLU A 94 -4.39 -5.40 -1.20
CA GLU A 94 -2.97 -5.63 -1.43
C GLU A 94 -2.28 -4.40 -2.02
N LYS A 95 -2.87 -3.77 -3.04
CA LYS A 95 -2.35 -2.53 -3.63
C LYS A 95 -2.36 -1.37 -2.63
N ALA A 96 -3.41 -1.21 -1.82
CA ALA A 96 -3.45 -0.20 -0.77
C ALA A 96 -2.26 -0.35 0.20
N ASN A 97 -1.96 -1.58 0.63
CA ASN A 97 -0.81 -1.87 1.48
C ASN A 97 0.54 -1.66 0.78
N GLN A 98 0.64 -1.93 -0.52
CA GLN A 98 1.84 -1.64 -1.30
C GLN A 98 2.13 -0.13 -1.36
N GLU A 99 1.10 0.69 -1.54
CA GLU A 99 1.24 2.16 -1.53
C GLU A 99 1.66 2.67 -0.16
N VAL A 100 1.12 2.11 0.93
CA VAL A 100 1.57 2.40 2.30
C VAL A 100 3.06 2.06 2.46
N LYS A 101 3.48 0.88 2.03
CA LYS A 101 4.90 0.46 2.09
C LYS A 101 5.79 1.40 1.29
N LYS A 102 5.37 1.79 0.08
CA LYS A 102 6.12 2.70 -0.80
C LYS A 102 6.29 4.08 -0.16
N GLY A 103 5.20 4.76 0.20
CA GLY A 103 5.32 6.11 0.74
C GLY A 103 5.97 6.14 2.13
N THR A 104 5.86 5.07 2.93
CA THR A 104 6.60 4.95 4.21
C THR A 104 8.11 4.88 3.99
N LYS A 105 8.58 4.16 2.94
CA LYS A 105 10.02 4.12 2.58
C LYS A 105 10.53 5.48 2.12
N GLU A 106 9.69 6.24 1.43
CA GLU A 106 9.98 7.60 0.97
C GLU A 106 9.84 8.66 2.09
N GLY A 107 9.56 8.25 3.33
CA GLY A 107 9.45 9.16 4.47
C GLY A 107 8.21 10.06 4.47
N ARG A 108 7.21 9.77 3.63
CA ARG A 108 5.96 10.53 3.57
C ARG A 108 5.09 10.28 4.80
N ASP A 109 4.35 11.29 5.22
CA ASP A 109 3.26 11.10 6.18
C ASP A 109 2.09 10.46 5.43
N LEU A 110 1.72 9.26 5.85
CA LEU A 110 0.59 8.49 5.30
C LEU A 110 -0.43 8.16 6.38
N THR A 111 -0.46 8.94 7.46
CA THR A 111 -1.30 8.64 8.63
C THR A 111 -2.77 8.47 8.25
N GLU A 112 -3.29 9.29 7.33
CA GLU A 112 -4.69 9.19 6.88
C GLU A 112 -4.93 7.94 6.04
N ALA A 113 -4.07 7.66 5.06
CA ALA A 113 -4.13 6.43 4.26
C ALA A 113 -4.06 5.17 5.14
N ILE A 114 -3.15 5.13 6.12
CA ILE A 114 -3.00 3.96 6.99
C ILE A 114 -4.25 3.78 7.87
N LYS A 115 -4.81 4.87 8.43
CA LYS A 115 -6.08 4.81 9.16
C LYS A 115 -7.22 4.33 8.28
N ALA A 116 -7.28 4.77 7.01
CA ALA A 116 -8.31 4.33 6.08
C ALA A 116 -8.23 2.83 5.82
N VAL A 117 -7.04 2.26 5.64
CA VAL A 117 -6.85 0.81 5.51
C VAL A 117 -7.35 0.09 6.76
N GLU A 118 -6.94 0.53 7.95
CA GLU A 118 -7.34 -0.07 9.24
C GLU A 118 -8.86 -0.08 9.42
N MET A 119 -9.49 1.09 9.30
CA MET A 119 -10.93 1.25 9.51
C MET A 119 -11.75 0.49 8.47
N SER A 120 -11.34 0.53 7.21
CA SER A 120 -12.06 -0.15 6.13
C SER A 120 -11.97 -1.67 6.30
N THR A 121 -10.77 -2.21 6.53
CA THR A 121 -10.58 -3.66 6.75
C THR A 121 -11.23 -4.18 8.03
N LYS A 122 -11.32 -3.36 9.08
CA LYS A 122 -12.14 -3.68 10.27
C LYS A 122 -13.61 -3.91 9.87
N LYS A 123 -14.23 -2.94 9.19
CA LYS A 123 -15.62 -3.04 8.71
C LYS A 123 -15.81 -4.19 7.72
N HIS A 124 -14.88 -4.38 6.79
CA HIS A 124 -14.94 -5.48 5.83
C HIS A 124 -14.94 -6.84 6.50
N THR A 125 -14.17 -7.01 7.59
CA THR A 125 -14.14 -8.28 8.31
C THR A 125 -15.50 -8.62 8.90
N GLU A 126 -16.25 -7.62 9.39
CA GLU A 126 -17.62 -7.81 9.90
C GLU A 126 -18.56 -8.28 8.78
N VAL A 127 -18.58 -7.56 7.65
CA VAL A 127 -19.45 -7.90 6.50
C VAL A 127 -19.06 -9.24 5.87
N LEU A 128 -17.78 -9.50 5.64
CA LEU A 128 -17.31 -10.75 5.04
C LEU A 128 -17.59 -11.96 5.94
N THR A 129 -17.58 -11.78 7.26
CA THR A 129 -17.95 -12.85 8.21
C THR A 129 -19.43 -13.17 8.12
N ASP A 130 -20.28 -12.15 8.04
CA ASP A 130 -21.73 -12.32 7.81
C ASP A 130 -22.02 -13.01 6.46
N LEU A 131 -21.34 -12.60 5.39
CA LEU A 131 -21.48 -13.22 4.07
C LEU A 131 -21.05 -14.69 4.04
N LEU A 132 -20.03 -15.08 4.83
CA LEU A 132 -19.55 -16.45 4.87
C LEU A 132 -20.65 -17.46 5.26
N GLY A 133 -21.62 -17.03 6.08
CA GLY A 133 -22.79 -17.83 6.46
C GLY A 133 -23.94 -17.84 5.45
N LYS A 134 -23.90 -16.96 4.44
CA LYS A 134 -24.99 -16.74 3.47
C LYS A 134 -24.66 -17.22 2.06
N VAL A 135 -23.38 -17.32 1.73
CA VAL A 135 -22.91 -17.78 0.41
C VAL A 135 -22.93 -19.31 0.30
N PRO A 136 -23.13 -19.86 -0.92
CA PRO A 136 -23.05 -21.30 -1.15
C PRO A 136 -21.60 -21.81 -0.96
N GLU A 137 -21.43 -23.12 -0.79
CA GLU A 137 -20.13 -23.75 -0.46
C GLU A 137 -19.01 -23.38 -1.45
N GLU A 138 -19.37 -23.26 -2.73
CA GLU A 138 -18.46 -22.94 -3.83
C GLU A 138 -17.82 -21.56 -3.66
N ALA A 139 -18.54 -20.60 -3.07
CA ALA A 139 -18.08 -19.23 -2.89
C ALA A 139 -17.35 -19.00 -1.55
N LYS A 140 -17.49 -19.92 -0.58
CA LYS A 140 -16.86 -19.78 0.74
C LYS A 140 -15.34 -19.66 0.72
N PRO A 141 -14.57 -20.40 -0.13
CA PRO A 141 -13.12 -20.22 -0.21
C PRO A 141 -12.71 -18.79 -0.55
N ALA A 142 -13.43 -18.14 -1.47
CA ALA A 142 -13.14 -16.76 -1.89
C ALA A 142 -13.38 -15.76 -0.75
N ILE A 143 -14.48 -15.93 -0.01
CA ILE A 143 -14.77 -15.10 1.18
C ILE A 143 -13.76 -15.35 2.31
N ARG A 144 -13.35 -16.60 2.55
CA ARG A 144 -12.29 -16.92 3.54
C ARG A 144 -10.97 -16.25 3.20
N HIS A 145 -10.57 -16.27 1.93
CA HIS A 145 -9.36 -15.58 1.49
C HIS A 145 -9.49 -14.06 1.68
N ALA A 146 -10.65 -13.48 1.34
CA ALA A 146 -10.93 -12.06 1.58
C ALA A 146 -10.84 -11.69 3.08
N LEU A 147 -11.33 -12.54 3.98
CA LEU A 147 -11.17 -12.36 5.43
C LEU A 147 -9.70 -12.36 5.86
N GLN A 148 -8.88 -13.27 5.31
CA GLN A 148 -7.45 -13.32 5.59
C GLN A 148 -6.74 -12.06 5.09
N VAL A 149 -7.01 -11.62 3.86
CA VAL A 149 -6.45 -10.40 3.28
C VAL A 149 -6.86 -9.16 4.10
N SER A 150 -8.12 -9.10 4.54
CA SER A 150 -8.63 -8.04 5.40
C SER A 150 -7.87 -7.97 6.73
N ARG A 151 -7.72 -9.12 7.42
CA ARG A 151 -7.00 -9.22 8.70
C ARG A 151 -5.53 -8.81 8.53
N HIS A 152 -4.86 -9.34 7.51
CA HIS A 152 -3.46 -8.99 7.23
C HIS A 152 -3.29 -7.50 6.90
N GLY A 153 -4.21 -6.92 6.13
CA GLY A 153 -4.21 -5.49 5.83
C GLY A 153 -4.38 -4.64 7.08
N ARG A 154 -5.31 -5.02 7.97
CA ARG A 154 -5.53 -4.34 9.25
C ARG A 154 -4.32 -4.39 10.17
N GLU A 155 -3.74 -5.58 10.34
CA GLU A 155 -2.54 -5.77 11.15
C GLU A 155 -1.37 -4.95 10.61
N THR A 156 -1.16 -4.97 9.29
CA THR A 156 -0.15 -4.15 8.63
C THR A 156 -0.37 -2.66 8.90
N ALA A 157 -1.61 -2.18 8.82
CA ALA A 157 -1.93 -0.78 9.10
C ALA A 157 -1.65 -0.40 10.56
N LEU A 158 -2.09 -1.22 11.52
CA LEU A 158 -1.85 -1.01 12.95
C LEU A 158 -0.36 -0.95 13.29
N LEU A 159 0.45 -1.87 12.73
CA LEU A 159 1.90 -1.88 12.89
C LEU A 159 2.55 -0.59 12.36
N ASN A 160 2.08 -0.07 11.22
CA ASN A 160 2.60 1.18 10.67
C ASN A 160 2.21 2.40 11.52
N LEU A 161 0.98 2.46 12.03
CA LEU A 161 0.55 3.52 12.96
C LEU A 161 1.40 3.52 14.24
N GLN A 162 1.68 2.33 14.79
CA GLN A 162 2.55 2.19 15.96
C GLN A 162 3.96 2.71 15.67
N LYS A 163 4.58 2.28 14.56
CA LYS A 163 5.91 2.76 14.15
C LYS A 163 5.96 4.29 13.97
N GLN A 164 4.90 4.88 13.41
CA GLN A 164 4.81 6.34 13.29
C GLN A 164 4.73 7.03 14.67
N ARG A 165 3.95 6.48 15.60
CA ARG A 165 3.87 6.99 16.99
C ARG A 165 5.23 6.92 17.68
N GLU A 166 5.93 5.80 17.57
CA GLU A 166 7.27 5.62 18.17
C GLU A 166 8.30 6.61 17.58
N LYS A 167 8.28 6.82 16.25
CA LYS A 167 9.12 7.83 15.59
C LYS A 167 8.82 9.25 16.06
N ARG A 168 7.55 9.58 16.34
CA ARG A 168 7.14 10.90 16.85
C ARG A 168 7.44 11.06 18.35
N ALA A 169 7.41 9.97 19.13
CA ALA A 169 7.64 9.97 20.56
C ALA A 169 9.13 10.06 20.93
N LYS A 170 10.05 9.63 20.06
CA LYS A 170 11.49 9.88 20.24
C LYS A 170 11.78 11.35 19.90
N PRO A 171 12.15 12.22 20.87
CA PRO A 171 12.53 13.58 20.55
C PRO A 171 13.74 13.52 19.62
N LYS A 172 13.71 14.27 18.50
CA LYS A 172 14.94 14.64 17.79
C LYS A 172 15.89 15.15 18.87
N GLY A 173 17.02 14.47 19.06
CA GLY A 173 17.95 14.76 20.14
C GLY A 173 18.18 16.25 20.28
N LYS A 174 18.23 16.75 21.52
CA LYS A 174 18.83 18.05 21.82
C LYS A 174 20.05 18.22 20.92
N PRO A 175 20.26 19.38 20.27
CA PRO A 175 21.53 19.63 19.63
C PRO A 175 22.60 19.38 20.70
N GLU A 176 23.50 18.43 20.44
CA GLU A 176 24.72 18.32 21.23
C GLU A 176 25.30 19.74 21.26
N MET A 177 25.27 20.37 22.43
CA MET A 177 26.06 21.55 22.67
C MET A 177 27.50 21.12 22.36
N LYS A 178 28.00 21.54 21.19
CA LYS A 178 29.41 21.56 20.87
C LYS A 178 30.11 22.07 22.13
N LYS A 179 30.89 21.19 22.78
CA LYS A 179 31.81 21.62 23.83
C LYS A 179 32.64 22.74 23.23
N LYS A 180 32.43 23.94 23.77
CA LYS A 180 33.21 25.14 23.46
C LYS A 180 34.70 24.78 23.54
N PRO A 181 35.53 25.07 22.52
CA PRO A 181 36.97 24.90 22.64
C PRO A 181 37.45 25.83 23.76
N LYS A 182 38.14 25.29 24.77
CA LYS A 182 38.96 26.12 25.66
C LYS A 182 40.28 26.36 24.95
N GLU A 183 40.42 27.57 24.43
CA GLU A 183 41.65 28.13 23.92
C GLU A 183 42.46 28.72 25.09
N GLY A 184 43.78 28.54 25.05
CA GLY A 184 44.75 29.36 25.81
C GLY A 184 45.53 28.64 26.91
N GLY A 185 46.79 28.26 26.61
CA GLY A 185 47.80 28.00 27.65
C GLY A 185 48.98 27.10 27.26
N LYS A 186 49.96 27.62 26.51
CA LYS A 186 51.38 27.24 26.58
C LYS A 186 52.17 28.57 26.46
N PRO A 187 53.38 28.78 27.04
CA PRO A 187 54.35 27.71 27.26
C PRO A 187 55.35 27.78 28.44
N GLU A 188 56.14 26.68 28.48
CA GLU A 188 57.52 26.53 28.97
C GLU A 188 57.82 26.32 30.47
N GLY A 189 58.57 25.24 30.71
CA GLY A 189 59.14 24.83 31.99
C GLY A 189 59.98 23.56 31.78
N VAL A 190 61.29 23.78 31.70
CA VAL A 190 62.39 22.84 31.38
C VAL A 190 62.52 21.70 32.41
N GLY A 191 62.93 20.51 31.93
CA GLY A 191 63.47 19.45 32.79
C GLY A 191 63.77 18.12 32.05
N LYS A 192 64.96 17.99 31.46
CA LYS A 192 65.60 16.71 31.09
C LYS A 192 66.19 16.09 32.38
N PRO A 193 66.25 14.75 32.54
CA PRO A 193 67.37 13.96 32.00
C PRO A 193 66.90 12.61 31.39
N GLU A 194 67.43 12.18 30.24
CA GLU A 194 68.61 11.30 30.09
C GLU A 194 68.66 10.07 31.02
N GLY A 195 68.37 8.91 30.43
CA GLY A 195 68.54 7.58 31.01
C GLY A 195 68.38 6.51 29.92
N VAL A 196 69.51 5.95 29.52
CA VAL A 196 69.73 4.99 28.44
C VAL A 196 69.11 3.62 28.73
N GLY A 197 68.58 2.96 27.68
CA GLY A 197 68.26 1.53 27.70
C GLY A 197 67.51 1.03 26.47
N LYS A 198 68.25 0.61 25.43
CA LYS A 198 67.79 -0.33 24.39
C LYS A 198 69.03 -1.15 23.97
N PRO A 199 68.91 -2.33 23.37
CA PRO A 199 67.76 -3.24 23.22
C PRO A 199 68.14 -4.70 23.59
N GLU A 200 67.18 -5.64 23.55
CA GLU A 200 67.36 -6.97 22.91
C GLU A 200 66.13 -7.87 23.16
N GLY A 201 65.75 -8.65 22.15
CA GLY A 201 64.63 -9.59 22.22
C GLY A 201 63.88 -9.73 20.90
N VAL A 202 64.58 -10.18 19.87
CA VAL A 202 64.02 -10.60 18.59
C VAL A 202 63.14 -11.84 18.80
N GLY A 203 61.87 -11.76 18.36
CA GLY A 203 61.02 -12.91 18.08
C GLY A 203 60.27 -12.66 16.77
N LYS A 204 60.76 -13.21 15.66
CA LYS A 204 60.11 -13.17 14.34
C LYS A 204 58.75 -13.91 14.39
N PRO A 205 57.81 -13.57 13.48
CA PRO A 205 56.41 -13.97 13.57
C PRO A 205 56.23 -15.41 13.09
N LYS A 206 55.33 -16.16 13.75
CA LYS A 206 54.74 -17.36 13.13
C LYS A 206 53.55 -16.92 12.29
N GLY A 207 53.76 -16.93 10.98
CA GLY A 207 52.68 -16.88 10.01
C GLY A 207 51.76 -18.08 10.20
N VAL A 208 50.47 -17.83 10.09
CA VAL A 208 49.51 -18.84 9.67
C VAL A 208 48.69 -18.23 8.55
N SER A 209 48.86 -18.86 7.41
CA SER A 209 48.23 -18.76 6.10
C SER A 209 46.74 -18.44 6.08
N LEU A 210 46.36 -17.49 5.20
CA LEU A 210 45.14 -17.60 4.39
C LEU A 210 45.26 -18.88 3.54
N PRO A 211 44.21 -19.70 3.43
CA PRO A 211 43.28 -19.54 2.29
C PRO A 211 41.82 -19.94 2.68
N GLU A 212 40.77 -19.90 1.86
CA GLU A 212 40.68 -20.05 0.40
C GLU A 212 39.32 -19.50 -0.09
N GLY A 213 39.31 -18.93 -1.29
CA GLY A 213 38.17 -18.24 -1.87
C GLY A 213 36.91 -19.09 -2.02
N VAL A 214 35.76 -18.49 -1.69
CA VAL A 214 34.47 -18.98 -2.19
C VAL A 214 34.43 -18.67 -3.69
N GLY A 215 34.41 -19.72 -4.51
CA GLY A 215 34.36 -19.61 -5.96
C GLY A 215 33.11 -18.87 -6.47
N PRO A 216 33.15 -18.33 -7.70
CA PRO A 216 31.99 -17.65 -8.28
C PRO A 216 30.83 -18.64 -8.51
N PRO A 217 29.56 -18.20 -8.38
CA PRO A 217 28.43 -19.07 -8.64
C PRO A 217 28.41 -19.53 -10.10
N GLU A 218 28.10 -20.82 -10.29
CA GLU A 218 27.95 -21.47 -11.59
C GLU A 218 26.96 -20.73 -12.50
N LYS A 219 27.36 -20.58 -13.76
CA LYS A 219 26.49 -20.09 -14.84
C LYS A 219 25.39 -21.13 -15.08
N ILE A 220 24.15 -20.72 -14.85
CA ILE A 220 22.98 -21.43 -15.38
C ILE A 220 23.05 -21.32 -16.92
N GLY A 221 23.31 -22.45 -17.59
CA GLY A 221 23.35 -22.54 -19.04
C GLY A 221 21.97 -22.28 -19.67
N PRO A 222 21.91 -21.89 -20.96
CA PRO A 222 20.66 -21.66 -21.65
C PRO A 222 19.90 -22.99 -21.85
N PRO A 223 18.55 -22.97 -21.90
CA PRO A 223 17.80 -24.17 -22.24
C PRO A 223 18.15 -24.60 -23.67
N ALA A 224 18.58 -25.86 -23.80
CA ALA A 224 18.81 -26.49 -25.09
C ALA A 224 17.50 -26.56 -25.87
N GLY A 225 17.47 -25.89 -27.02
CA GLY A 225 16.52 -26.19 -28.07
C GLY A 225 17.05 -27.34 -28.93
N THR A 226 16.22 -28.37 -29.08
CA THR A 226 16.21 -29.32 -30.20
C THR A 226 14.73 -29.73 -30.36
N GLY A 227 14.13 -29.85 -31.54
CA GLY A 227 14.59 -29.67 -32.90
C GLY A 227 13.36 -29.61 -33.82
N ARG A 228 13.54 -28.93 -34.94
CA ARG A 228 12.61 -28.73 -36.05
C ARG A 228 12.94 -29.75 -37.14
N SER A 229 11.91 -30.34 -37.77
CA SER A 229 11.82 -30.71 -39.20
C SER A 229 10.52 -31.52 -39.39
N GLU A 230 9.46 -30.98 -40.00
CA GLU A 230 9.23 -30.85 -41.45
C GLU A 230 8.91 -32.18 -42.16
N GLU A 231 7.85 -32.13 -42.98
CA GLU A 231 7.45 -33.00 -44.09
C GLU A 231 6.75 -34.36 -43.84
N ARG A 232 5.44 -34.38 -44.17
CA ARG A 232 4.94 -35.17 -45.30
C ARG A 232 3.68 -34.57 -45.90
N GLU A 233 3.86 -33.91 -47.04
CA GLU A 233 2.83 -33.75 -48.07
C GLU A 233 2.57 -35.09 -48.79
N GLN A 234 1.36 -35.14 -49.36
CA GLN A 234 0.90 -35.92 -50.52
C GLN A 234 0.07 -37.20 -50.31
N GLN A 235 -1.05 -37.18 -51.05
CA GLN A 235 -1.97 -38.24 -51.52
C GLN A 235 -3.08 -38.66 -50.54
N VAL A 236 -4.39 -38.61 -50.85
CA VAL A 236 -5.13 -38.84 -52.11
C VAL A 236 -6.47 -38.06 -52.00
N LEU A 237 -6.85 -37.13 -52.88
CA LEU A 237 -7.69 -37.30 -54.10
C LEU A 237 -8.95 -38.18 -53.96
N ASP A 238 -10.08 -37.56 -54.35
CA ASP A 238 -11.39 -38.10 -54.74
C ASP A 238 -12.33 -38.70 -53.67
N VAL A 239 -13.52 -38.08 -53.53
CA VAL A 239 -14.84 -38.65 -53.89
C VAL A 239 -15.97 -37.91 -53.12
N ILE A 240 -16.79 -37.20 -53.91
CA ILE A 240 -18.18 -36.68 -53.68
C ILE A 240 -18.35 -35.44 -52.80
#